data_AF-A0A2R6MXT1-F1
#
_entry.id   AF-A0A2R6MXT1-F1
#
_cell.length_a   1.000
_cell.length_b   1.000
_cell.length_c   1.000
_cell.angle_alpha   90.00
_cell.angle_beta   90.00
_cell.angle_gamma   90.00
#
_symmetry.space_group_name_H-M   'P 1'
#
loop_
_entity.id
_entity.type
_entity.pdbx_description
1 polymer ?
#
loop_
_entity_poly.entity_id
_entity_poly.type
_entity_poly.pdbx_seq_one_letter_code
_entity_poly.pdbx_strand_id
1 'polypeptide(L)'
;MRETPQTQTDDSTDDDSTDGSRFSRRSVLGGLGAAAVAAGLPVATSTGDAESADTQPSDVDILNFALTLEHLEYAFYRDSLQQFDERDFQRSDLLDEFGFGVRFTARDYLGTIRDHEETHVDFLTEAIENAGAEPVEEATEYNFGAPLGKDGLDSVV
;
A
#
# COMPACT_ATOMS: atom_id res chain seq x y z
N MET A 1 25.57 57.03 -37.00
CA MET A 1 24.92 56.91 -38.33
C MET A 1 25.84 56.15 -39.26
N ARG A 2 25.55 54.87 -39.49
CA ARG A 2 25.91 54.01 -40.64
C ARG A 2 25.41 52.60 -40.31
N GLU A 3 24.67 51.99 -41.23
CA GLU A 3 23.95 50.74 -41.04
C GLU A 3 24.56 49.64 -41.91
N THR A 4 24.70 48.41 -41.38
CA THR A 4 24.51 47.11 -42.07
C THR A 4 25.34 46.78 -43.34
N PRO A 5 25.25 45.55 -43.92
CA PRO A 5 24.98 44.21 -43.35
C PRO A 5 26.08 43.17 -43.73
N GLN A 6 25.96 41.94 -43.22
CA GLN A 6 26.12 40.70 -44.01
C GLN A 6 25.21 39.60 -43.41
N THR A 7 24.76 38.65 -44.24
CA THR A 7 23.66 37.71 -43.94
C THR A 7 24.00 36.31 -44.44
N GLN A 8 23.57 35.25 -43.71
CA GLN A 8 23.45 33.85 -44.17
C GLN A 8 24.78 33.12 -44.52
N THR A 9 24.93 31.79 -44.44
CA THR A 9 24.10 30.65 -43.94
C THR A 9 24.94 29.81 -42.94
N ASP A 10 24.60 28.63 -42.37
CA ASP A 10 23.43 27.73 -42.39
C ASP A 10 23.46 26.74 -41.17
N ASP A 11 22.46 25.84 -41.12
CA ASP A 11 22.51 24.44 -40.60
C ASP A 11 22.43 24.07 -39.09
N SER A 12 21.82 22.90 -38.88
CA SER A 12 21.77 22.05 -37.68
C SER A 12 20.96 22.52 -36.46
N THR A 13 19.68 22.15 -36.51
CA THR A 13 18.78 21.81 -35.40
C THR A 13 19.47 21.06 -34.25
N ASP A 14 19.31 21.55 -33.02
CA ASP A 14 19.40 20.73 -31.80
C ASP A 14 18.09 20.89 -31.00
N ASP A 15 17.33 19.79 -30.94
CA ASP A 15 16.06 19.68 -30.23
C ASP A 15 16.33 19.22 -28.79
N ASP A 16 16.54 20.17 -27.86
CA ASP A 16 16.62 19.87 -26.43
C ASP A 16 15.22 19.66 -25.84
N SER A 17 14.58 18.57 -26.26
CA SER A 17 13.41 18.02 -25.62
C SER A 17 13.78 17.59 -24.20
N THR A 18 13.47 18.46 -23.23
CA THR A 18 13.68 18.23 -21.79
C THR A 18 12.75 17.14 -21.25
N ASP A 19 13.07 15.87 -21.54
CA ASP A 19 12.40 14.69 -20.99
C ASP A 19 12.81 14.45 -19.52
N GLY A 20 12.38 15.38 -18.67
CA GLY A 20 12.60 15.37 -17.22
C GLY A 20 11.70 14.37 -16.50
N SER A 21 11.89 13.08 -16.78
CA SER A 21 11.43 11.90 -16.03
C SER A 21 10.20 12.14 -15.12
N ARG A 22 9.01 12.00 -15.69
CA ARG A 22 7.80 11.82 -14.87
C ARG A 22 7.98 10.53 -14.07
N PHE A 23 8.13 10.64 -12.75
CA PHE A 23 8.28 9.49 -11.85
C PHE A 23 7.26 8.40 -12.19
N SER A 24 7.75 7.29 -12.75
CA SER A 24 6.91 6.18 -13.18
C SER A 24 6.36 5.47 -11.96
N ARG A 25 5.17 5.89 -11.50
CA ARG A 25 4.40 5.27 -10.40
C ARG A 25 3.83 3.89 -10.79
N ARG A 26 4.58 3.12 -11.59
CA ARG A 26 4.11 1.92 -12.31
C ARG A 26 5.13 0.78 -12.18
N SER A 27 5.27 0.22 -10.96
CA SER A 27 5.69 -1.18 -10.78
C SER A 27 5.51 -1.67 -9.33
N VAL A 28 4.26 -1.84 -8.91
CA VAL A 28 3.85 -2.74 -7.81
C VAL A 28 2.39 -3.15 -8.09
N LEU A 29 1.95 -4.30 -7.55
CA LEU A 29 0.68 -4.99 -7.84
C LEU A 29 0.65 -5.78 -9.16
N GLY A 30 1.44 -6.86 -9.20
CA GLY A 30 1.24 -7.96 -10.14
C GLY A 30 1.08 -9.28 -9.38
N GLY A 31 -0.17 -9.72 -9.13
CA GLY A 31 -0.45 -11.09 -8.70
C GLY A 31 -1.40 -11.26 -7.51
N LEU A 32 -2.71 -11.15 -7.75
CA LEU A 32 -3.74 -11.85 -6.97
C LEU A 32 -4.67 -12.56 -7.98
N GLY A 33 -4.52 -13.88 -8.10
CA GLY A 33 -5.29 -14.70 -9.05
C GLY A 33 -6.61 -15.18 -8.44
N ALA A 34 -7.72 -14.94 -9.14
CA ALA A 34 -9.05 -15.35 -8.68
C ALA A 34 -9.24 -16.88 -8.75
N ALA A 35 -9.61 -17.51 -7.63
CA ALA A 35 -9.99 -18.91 -7.57
C ALA A 35 -11.52 -19.08 -7.69
N ALA A 36 -11.99 -19.43 -8.89
CA ALA A 36 -13.42 -19.69 -9.13
C ALA A 36 -13.79 -21.15 -8.81
N VAL A 37 -14.64 -21.37 -7.80
CA VAL A 37 -15.19 -22.70 -7.48
C VAL A 37 -16.40 -22.99 -8.36
N ALA A 38 -16.32 -24.07 -9.15
CA ALA A 38 -17.36 -24.41 -10.13
C ALA A 38 -18.54 -25.18 -9.50
N ALA A 39 -19.73 -24.56 -9.48
CA ALA A 39 -21.02 -25.22 -9.26
C ALA A 39 -21.88 -25.09 -10.53
N GLY A 40 -22.35 -26.21 -11.07
CA GLY A 40 -22.82 -26.28 -12.46
C GLY A 40 -24.19 -25.64 -12.75
N LEU A 41 -24.22 -24.81 -13.80
CA LEU A 41 -25.42 -24.35 -14.52
C LEU A 41 -25.11 -24.34 -16.03
N PRO A 42 -26.11 -24.51 -16.93
CA PRO A 42 -25.86 -24.53 -18.37
C PRO A 42 -25.52 -23.13 -18.91
N VAL A 43 -24.28 -22.96 -19.37
CA VAL A 43 -23.81 -21.71 -19.99
C VAL A 43 -24.33 -21.62 -21.43
N ALA A 44 -25.13 -20.59 -21.72
CA ALA A 44 -25.38 -20.17 -23.09
C ALA A 44 -24.12 -19.47 -23.64
N THR A 45 -23.52 -20.00 -24.70
CA THR A 45 -22.32 -19.43 -25.31
C THR A 45 -22.68 -18.17 -26.12
N SER A 46 -22.73 -17.02 -25.46
CA SER A 46 -22.63 -15.73 -26.14
C SER A 46 -21.18 -15.53 -26.58
N THR A 47 -20.88 -15.82 -27.84
CA THR A 47 -19.64 -15.41 -28.49
C THR A 47 -19.68 -13.90 -28.75
N GLY A 48 -19.61 -13.12 -27.68
CA GLY A 48 -19.15 -11.74 -27.75
C GLY A 48 -17.63 -11.77 -27.61
N ASP A 49 -16.92 -11.16 -28.54
CA ASP A 49 -15.49 -10.91 -28.40
C ASP A 49 -15.25 -10.06 -27.16
N ALA A 50 -14.85 -10.72 -26.07
CA ALA A 50 -14.37 -10.06 -24.88
C ALA A 50 -12.97 -9.50 -25.19
N GLU A 51 -12.92 -8.38 -25.92
CA GLU A 51 -11.81 -7.46 -25.80
C GLU A 51 -11.66 -7.15 -24.31
N SER A 52 -10.58 -7.65 -23.71
CA SER A 52 -10.23 -7.35 -22.33
C SER A 52 -9.91 -5.87 -22.23
N ALA A 53 -10.93 -5.06 -22.00
CA ALA A 53 -10.76 -3.65 -21.68
C ALA A 53 -10.00 -3.56 -20.37
N ASP A 54 -8.71 -3.22 -20.44
CA ASP A 54 -7.86 -2.84 -19.31
C ASP A 54 -8.50 -1.65 -18.60
N THR A 55 -9.41 -1.96 -17.69
CA THR A 55 -10.17 -0.99 -16.91
C THR A 55 -9.26 -0.57 -15.77
N GLN A 56 -8.61 0.59 -15.94
CA GLN A 56 -7.84 1.20 -14.87
C GLN A 56 -8.76 1.47 -13.67
N PRO A 57 -8.28 1.26 -12.43
CA PRO A 57 -9.06 1.55 -11.23
C PRO A 57 -9.41 3.05 -11.18
N SER A 58 -10.58 3.37 -10.67
CA SER A 58 -10.97 4.74 -10.38
C SER A 58 -10.25 5.28 -9.14
N ASP A 59 -10.27 6.60 -8.94
CA ASP A 59 -9.70 7.22 -7.74
C ASP A 59 -10.36 6.66 -6.45
N VAL A 60 -11.65 6.35 -6.48
CA VAL A 60 -12.39 5.74 -5.35
C VAL A 60 -11.94 4.30 -5.10
N ASP A 61 -11.64 3.51 -6.14
CA ASP A 61 -11.10 2.16 -5.98
C ASP A 61 -9.71 2.20 -5.34
N ILE A 62 -8.89 3.20 -5.72
CA ILE A 62 -7.55 3.42 -5.15
C ILE A 62 -7.64 3.86 -3.69
N LEU A 63 -8.58 4.77 -3.34
CA LEU A 63 -8.79 5.21 -1.97
C LEU A 63 -9.32 4.09 -1.07
N ASN A 64 -10.27 3.27 -1.54
CA ASN A 64 -10.75 2.10 -0.79
C ASN A 64 -9.67 1.02 -0.65
N PHE A 65 -8.82 0.83 -1.66
CA PHE A 65 -7.65 -0.05 -1.53
C PHE A 65 -6.67 0.49 -0.47
N ALA A 66 -6.40 1.79 -0.44
CA ALA A 66 -5.58 2.41 0.60
C ALA A 66 -6.22 2.24 2.00
N LEU A 67 -7.51 2.55 2.17
CA LEU A 67 -8.23 2.37 3.44
C LEU A 67 -8.20 0.91 3.93
N THR A 68 -8.23 -0.07 3.03
CA THR A 68 -8.03 -1.49 3.36
C THR A 68 -6.64 -1.75 3.99
N LEU A 69 -5.60 -1.07 3.51
CA LEU A 69 -4.24 -1.17 4.07
C LEU A 69 -4.13 -0.44 5.41
N GLU A 70 -4.66 0.78 5.53
CA GLU A 70 -4.61 1.53 6.80
C GLU A 70 -5.36 0.77 7.91
N HIS A 71 -6.51 0.15 7.62
CA HIS A 71 -7.22 -0.74 8.55
C HIS A 71 -6.35 -1.95 8.98
N LEU A 72 -5.67 -2.59 8.03
CA LEU A 72 -4.78 -3.72 8.28
C LEU A 72 -3.59 -3.33 9.17
N GLU A 73 -2.98 -2.18 8.91
CA GLU A 73 -1.80 -1.67 9.63
C GLU A 73 -2.19 -1.15 11.03
N TYR A 74 -3.28 -0.38 11.15
CA TYR A 74 -3.86 0.01 12.43
C TYR A 74 -4.18 -1.21 13.30
N ALA A 75 -4.91 -2.20 12.76
CA ALA A 75 -5.22 -3.44 13.48
C ALA A 75 -3.96 -4.19 13.90
N PHE A 76 -2.95 -4.31 13.02
CA PHE A 76 -1.68 -4.96 13.32
C PHE A 76 -0.98 -4.33 14.53
N TYR A 77 -0.83 -3.00 14.57
CA TYR A 77 -0.18 -2.34 15.70
C TYR A 77 -1.07 -2.29 16.95
N ARG A 78 -2.36 -2.01 16.81
CA ARG A 78 -3.36 -1.99 17.89
C ARG A 78 -3.40 -3.32 18.64
N ASP A 79 -3.41 -4.43 17.93
CA ASP A 79 -3.58 -5.75 18.52
C ASP A 79 -2.23 -6.32 18.98
N SER A 80 -1.13 -6.05 18.27
CA SER A 80 0.23 -6.40 18.73
C SER A 80 0.61 -5.68 20.03
N LEU A 81 0.24 -4.41 20.20
CA LEU A 81 0.50 -3.64 21.43
C LEU A 81 -0.38 -4.07 22.61
N GLN A 82 -1.50 -4.74 22.35
CA GLN A 82 -2.29 -5.43 23.39
C GLN A 82 -1.69 -6.79 23.76
N GLN A 83 -1.11 -7.50 22.78
CA GLN A 83 -0.50 -8.81 22.98
C GLN A 83 0.84 -8.75 23.70
N PHE A 84 1.69 -7.74 23.41
CA PHE A 84 3.04 -7.62 23.94
C PHE A 84 3.19 -6.42 24.89
N ASP A 85 3.58 -6.71 26.14
CA ASP A 85 3.79 -5.70 27.17
C ASP A 85 5.23 -5.14 27.15
N GLU A 86 5.45 -4.08 27.93
CA GLU A 86 6.76 -3.41 28.04
C GLU A 86 7.91 -4.38 28.41
N ARG A 87 7.64 -5.44 29.18
CA ARG A 87 8.65 -6.43 29.57
C ARG A 87 8.98 -7.38 28.43
N ASP A 88 8.05 -7.67 27.54
CA ASP A 88 8.31 -8.49 26.36
C ASP A 88 9.31 -7.79 25.43
N PHE A 89 9.13 -6.49 25.19
CA PHE A 89 10.09 -5.67 24.46
C PHE A 89 11.45 -5.61 25.18
N GLN A 90 11.48 -5.31 26.49
CA GLN A 90 12.71 -5.23 27.27
C GLN A 90 13.50 -6.55 27.36
N ARG A 91 12.84 -7.70 27.12
CA ARG A 91 13.43 -9.05 27.15
C ARG A 91 13.63 -9.66 25.76
N SER A 92 13.34 -8.91 24.70
CA SER A 92 13.46 -9.42 23.33
C SER A 92 14.91 -9.46 22.88
N ASP A 93 15.47 -10.67 22.78
CA ASP A 93 16.81 -10.92 22.21
C ASP A 93 16.91 -10.37 20.76
N LEU A 94 15.79 -10.26 20.03
CA LEU A 94 15.75 -9.69 18.68
C LEU A 94 16.12 -8.20 18.64
N LEU A 95 15.91 -7.47 19.75
CA LEU A 95 16.21 -6.04 19.84
C LEU A 95 17.66 -5.75 20.22
N ASP A 96 18.45 -6.77 20.58
CA ASP A 96 19.88 -6.61 20.85
C ASP A 96 20.66 -6.16 19.60
N GLU A 97 20.29 -6.67 18.41
CA GLU A 97 20.90 -6.34 17.10
C GLU A 97 20.76 -4.85 16.75
N PHE A 98 19.66 -4.22 17.19
CA PHE A 98 19.38 -2.79 16.96
C PHE A 98 19.96 -1.87 18.05
N GLY A 99 20.60 -2.45 19.07
CA GLY A 99 21.29 -1.73 20.15
C GLY A 99 20.48 -1.61 21.44
N PHE A 100 21.17 -1.65 22.58
CA PHE A 100 20.57 -1.85 23.90
C PHE A 100 19.41 -0.89 24.25
N GLY A 101 19.47 0.36 23.81
CA GLY A 101 18.45 1.38 24.07
C GLY A 101 17.09 1.12 23.39
N VAL A 102 17.07 0.45 22.23
CA VAL A 102 15.86 0.28 21.41
C VAL A 102 14.75 -0.46 22.15
N ARG A 103 15.11 -1.42 23.03
CA ARG A 103 14.17 -2.20 23.84
C ARG A 103 13.29 -1.37 24.80
N PHE A 104 13.68 -0.12 25.08
CA PHE A 104 12.96 0.80 25.98
C PHE A 104 12.21 1.91 25.22
N THR A 105 12.26 1.92 23.88
CA THR A 105 11.60 2.95 23.05
C THR A 105 10.79 2.35 21.91
N ALA A 106 11.06 1.11 21.50
CA ALA A 106 10.38 0.45 20.39
C ALA A 106 8.85 0.41 20.58
N ARG A 107 8.38 0.10 21.79
CA ARG A 107 6.94 0.03 22.09
C ARG A 107 6.24 1.40 21.95
N ASP A 108 6.90 2.49 22.37
CA ASP A 108 6.38 3.85 22.22
C ASP A 108 6.36 4.30 20.74
N TYR A 109 7.39 3.95 19.96
CA TYR A 109 7.39 4.22 18.52
C TYR A 109 6.29 3.44 17.78
N LEU A 110 6.08 2.15 18.11
CA LEU A 110 4.97 1.38 17.55
C LEU A 110 3.61 1.96 17.95
N GLY A 111 3.47 2.49 19.18
CA GLY A 111 2.28 3.24 19.59
C GLY A 111 2.07 4.52 18.78
N THR A 112 3.14 5.24 18.48
CA THR A 112 3.09 6.45 17.63
C THR A 112 2.66 6.11 16.20
N ILE A 113 3.14 4.99 15.65
CA ILE A 113 2.76 4.51 14.32
C ILE A 113 1.27 4.12 14.30
N ARG A 114 0.79 3.35 15.28
CA ARG A 114 -0.65 3.05 15.42
C ARG A 114 -1.52 4.31 15.35
N ASP A 115 -1.13 5.37 16.06
CA ASP A 115 -1.90 6.63 16.13
C ASP A 115 -1.88 7.39 14.79
N HIS A 116 -0.83 7.23 13.98
CA HIS A 116 -0.82 7.71 12.60
C HIS A 116 -1.76 6.90 11.71
N GLU A 117 -1.75 5.57 11.79
CA GLU A 117 -2.61 4.75 10.92
C GLU A 117 -4.09 4.91 11.29
N GLU A 118 -4.43 5.14 12.57
CA GLU A 118 -5.78 5.58 13.00
C GLU A 118 -6.18 6.91 12.33
N THR A 119 -5.25 7.87 12.29
CA THR A 119 -5.46 9.16 11.62
C THR A 119 -5.61 9.00 10.09
N HIS A 120 -4.93 8.02 9.48
CA HIS A 120 -5.07 7.70 8.06
C HIS A 120 -6.41 7.03 7.74
N VAL A 121 -6.88 6.11 8.59
CA VAL A 121 -8.23 5.51 8.51
C VAL A 121 -9.30 6.59 8.55
N ASP A 122 -9.26 7.50 9.52
CA ASP A 122 -10.20 8.62 9.64
C ASP A 122 -10.18 9.50 8.38
N PHE A 123 -8.98 9.90 7.93
CA PHE A 123 -8.80 10.77 6.77
C PHE A 123 -9.32 10.14 5.47
N LEU A 124 -9.01 8.86 5.22
CA LEU A 124 -9.46 8.17 4.00
C LEU A 124 -10.96 7.90 4.04
N THR A 125 -11.52 7.55 5.20
CA THR A 125 -12.97 7.42 5.40
C THR A 125 -13.67 8.72 5.03
N GLU A 126 -13.27 9.85 5.62
CA GLU A 126 -13.83 11.18 5.31
C GLU A 126 -13.64 11.55 3.83
N ALA A 127 -12.49 11.22 3.21
CA ALA A 127 -12.23 11.51 1.80
C ALA A 127 -13.15 10.73 0.85
N ILE A 128 -13.45 9.46 1.17
CA ILE A 128 -14.33 8.60 0.37
C ILE A 128 -15.80 9.01 0.53
N GLU A 129 -16.25 9.30 1.75
CA GLU A 129 -17.59 9.86 2.01
C GLU A 129 -17.81 11.19 1.27
N ASN A 130 -16.84 12.11 1.32
CA ASN A 130 -16.90 13.38 0.60
C ASN A 130 -16.87 13.22 -0.93
N ALA A 131 -16.33 12.11 -1.45
CA ALA A 131 -16.44 11.75 -2.86
C ALA A 131 -17.82 11.17 -3.23
N GLY A 132 -18.71 10.96 -2.26
CA GLY A 132 -20.04 10.37 -2.45
C GLY A 132 -20.02 8.85 -2.65
N ALA A 133 -18.97 8.19 -2.16
CA ALA A 133 -18.79 6.74 -2.22
C ALA A 133 -18.82 6.12 -0.81
N GLU A 134 -19.00 4.80 -0.74
CA GLU A 134 -18.95 4.05 0.51
C GLU A 134 -17.49 3.73 0.88
N PRO A 135 -17.03 4.03 2.10
CA PRO A 135 -15.77 3.53 2.64
C PRO A 135 -15.82 2.01 2.90
N VAL A 136 -14.68 1.34 2.79
CA VAL A 136 -14.53 -0.05 3.22
C VAL A 136 -14.39 -0.13 4.74
N GLU A 137 -15.20 -0.99 5.35
CA GLU A 137 -15.17 -1.29 6.79
C GLU A 137 -13.90 -2.07 7.19
N GLU A 138 -13.48 -1.95 8.46
CA GLU A 138 -12.43 -2.79 9.03
C GLU A 138 -12.83 -4.27 8.94
N ALA A 139 -11.89 -5.18 8.67
CA ALA A 139 -12.19 -6.61 8.67
C ALA A 139 -12.52 -7.09 10.09
N THR A 140 -13.52 -7.95 10.24
CA THR A 140 -13.98 -8.42 11.56
C THR A 140 -12.96 -9.26 12.33
N GLU A 141 -12.01 -9.88 11.62
CA GLU A 141 -10.95 -10.71 12.19
C GLU A 141 -9.67 -10.60 11.35
N TYR A 142 -8.51 -10.48 12.02
CA TYR A 142 -7.19 -10.57 11.42
C TYR A 142 -6.40 -11.73 12.04
N ASN A 143 -5.61 -12.44 11.23
CA ASN A 143 -4.71 -13.49 11.71
C ASN A 143 -3.26 -13.13 11.38
N PHE A 144 -2.58 -12.53 12.36
CA PHE A 144 -1.16 -12.15 12.27
C PHE A 144 -0.19 -13.27 12.71
N GLY A 145 -0.71 -14.48 12.97
CA GLY A 145 0.05 -15.62 13.48
C GLY A 145 0.10 -15.71 15.01
N ALA A 146 0.60 -16.84 15.50
CA ALA A 146 0.83 -17.05 16.93
C ALA A 146 2.15 -16.37 17.38
N PRO A 147 2.31 -16.06 18.69
CA PRO A 147 3.54 -15.43 19.18
C PRO A 147 4.77 -16.29 18.86
N LEU A 148 5.87 -15.66 18.44
CA LEU A 148 7.16 -16.30 18.14
C LEU A 148 7.91 -16.76 19.41
N GLY A 149 7.17 -17.32 20.38
CA GLY A 149 7.71 -18.07 21.51
C GLY A 149 8.20 -19.45 21.08
N LYS A 150 8.96 -20.11 21.95
CA LYS A 150 9.64 -21.39 21.65
C LYS A 150 8.70 -22.55 21.30
N ASP A 151 7.41 -22.42 21.59
CA ASP A 151 6.37 -23.43 21.35
C ASP A 151 5.57 -23.16 20.04
N GLY A 152 5.77 -22.01 19.40
CA GLY A 152 4.96 -21.56 18.24
C GLY A 152 5.30 -22.20 16.89
N LEU A 153 6.35 -23.02 16.81
CA LEU A 153 6.76 -23.71 15.58
C LEU A 153 6.12 -25.11 15.43
N ASP A 154 5.52 -25.66 16.48
CA ASP A 154 5.05 -27.05 16.53
C ASP A 154 3.59 -27.24 16.07
N SER A 155 2.86 -26.16 15.76
CA SER A 155 1.43 -26.21 15.37
C SER A 155 1.12 -25.79 13.93
N VAL A 156 2.11 -25.74 13.04
CA VAL A 156 1.93 -25.40 11.61
C VAL A 156 2.61 -26.44 10.70
N VAL A 157 2.14 -27.69 10.81
CA VAL A 157 2.25 -28.77 9.81
C VAL A 157 0.95 -29.57 9.82
#